data_AF-A0A3D4D2K5-F1
#
_entry.id   AF-A0A3D4D2K5-F1
#
_cell.length_a   1.000
_cell.length_b   1.000
_cell.length_c   1.000
_cell.angle_alpha   90.00
_cell.angle_beta   90.00
_cell.angle_gamma   90.00
#
_symmetry.space_group_name_H-M   'P 1'
#
loop_
_entity.id
_entity.type
_entity.pdbx_description
1 polymer ?
#
loop_
_entity_poly.entity_id
_entity_poly.type
_entity_poly.pdbx_seq_one_letter_code
_entity_poly.pdbx_strand_id
1 'polypeptide(L)'
;DSAGEKIFSFPYDDSPPWPTLPDGDGPSLVLTDPINTPEEDLDEGSRWRSAHIDLGAPNAADDWSYDLWTRLSLGPLDGADPLISGPDLITGPSGLSNFMLYAQGFDLGATSADQLNIVEIQNLDESSYLTLTYQLRSQLPLATITAEVSDDLQNWSPNVVVVSRQDNNDGTVTITVRDTQPTLSGQQRYIRVRIEE
;
A
#
# COMPACT_ATOMS: atom_id res chain seq x y z
N ASP A 1 4.41 15.35 32.15
CA ASP A 1 3.44 16.15 32.94
C ASP A 1 3.63 17.64 32.63
N SER A 2 2.85 18.54 33.22
CA SER A 2 3.04 20.01 33.04
C SER A 2 4.30 20.56 33.74
N ALA A 3 5.16 19.69 34.28
CA ALA A 3 6.42 20.06 34.93
C ALA A 3 7.63 19.97 33.99
N GLY A 4 7.46 19.45 32.77
CA GLY A 4 8.54 19.37 31.78
C GLY A 4 9.57 18.30 32.12
N GLU A 5 9.14 17.16 32.69
CA GLU A 5 10.02 16.02 32.91
C GLU A 5 10.69 15.57 31.61
N LYS A 6 12.01 15.42 31.66
CA LYS A 6 12.81 14.82 30.60
C LYS A 6 12.42 13.35 30.49
N ILE A 7 11.95 12.93 29.32
CA ILE A 7 11.53 11.55 29.06
C ILE A 7 12.76 10.65 28.81
N PHE A 8 13.75 11.14 28.06
CA PHE A 8 15.08 10.53 27.87
C PHE A 8 16.07 11.56 27.33
N SER A 9 17.37 11.23 27.34
CA SER A 9 18.43 12.08 26.79
C SER A 9 19.67 11.29 26.46
N PHE A 10 20.14 11.37 25.23
CA PHE A 10 21.31 10.69 24.74
C PHE A 10 22.12 11.63 23.83
N PRO A 11 23.45 11.44 23.71
CA PRO A 11 24.26 12.13 22.72
C PRO A 11 23.95 11.64 21.30
N TYR A 12 24.00 12.53 20.32
CA TYR A 12 23.88 12.21 18.90
C TYR A 12 24.97 12.94 18.10
N ASP A 13 25.22 12.50 16.86
CA ASP A 13 26.20 13.10 15.95
C ASP A 13 25.67 13.18 14.51
N ASP A 14 26.34 13.94 13.65
CA ASP A 14 26.05 14.07 12.21
C ASP A 14 27.02 13.24 11.34
N SER A 15 27.74 12.31 11.96
CA SER A 15 28.77 11.50 11.35
C SER A 15 28.56 9.99 11.59
N PRO A 16 29.00 9.10 10.68
CA PRO A 16 28.85 7.66 10.85
C PRO A 16 29.38 7.17 12.22
N PRO A 17 28.61 6.34 12.95
CA PRO A 17 27.51 5.51 12.47
C PRO A 17 26.14 6.20 12.38
N TRP A 18 26.02 7.46 12.78
CA TRP A 18 24.78 8.21 12.68
C TRP A 18 24.44 8.57 11.22
N PRO A 19 23.15 8.66 10.88
CA PRO A 19 22.72 9.22 9.61
C PRO A 19 23.17 10.68 9.47
N THR A 20 23.74 11.04 8.33
CA THR A 20 24.25 12.41 8.08
C THR A 20 23.23 13.33 7.40
N LEU A 21 22.13 12.76 6.88
CA LEU A 21 21.08 13.53 6.18
C LEU A 21 20.19 14.37 7.11
N PRO A 22 19.91 13.97 8.36
CA PRO A 22 19.07 14.76 9.27
C PRO A 22 19.63 16.09 9.76
N ASP A 23 20.81 16.49 9.30
CA ASP A 23 21.38 17.80 9.62
C ASP A 23 20.72 18.91 8.78
N GLY A 24 20.23 19.97 9.45
CA GLY A 24 19.60 21.13 8.80
C GLY A 24 18.17 20.90 8.31
N ASP A 25 17.94 21.11 7.01
CA ASP A 25 16.61 21.05 6.36
C ASP A 25 16.20 19.62 5.94
N GLY A 26 16.98 18.61 6.33
CA GLY A 26 16.78 17.21 5.94
C GLY A 26 15.65 16.47 6.68
N PRO A 27 15.54 15.15 6.46
CA PRO A 27 14.58 14.30 7.17
C PRO A 27 14.90 14.22 8.67
N SER A 28 13.91 13.95 9.51
CA SER A 28 14.16 13.74 10.94
C SER A 28 14.91 12.42 11.21
N LEU A 29 15.54 12.29 12.39
CA LEU A 29 16.06 11.00 12.89
C LEU A 29 14.91 10.14 13.43
N VAL A 30 14.85 8.88 13.01
CA VAL A 30 13.90 7.87 13.53
C VAL A 30 14.64 6.59 13.92
N LEU A 31 14.15 5.93 14.98
CA LEU A 31 14.66 4.62 15.37
C LEU A 31 14.27 3.57 14.33
N THR A 32 15.21 2.68 14.04
CA THR A 32 15.00 1.51 13.17
C THR A 32 14.10 0.47 13.84
N ASP A 33 14.21 0.30 15.16
CA ASP A 33 13.37 -0.60 15.95
C ASP A 33 12.97 0.10 17.27
N PRO A 34 11.94 0.96 17.24
CA PRO A 34 11.54 1.73 18.42
C PRO A 34 10.95 0.85 19.54
N ILE A 35 10.46 -0.35 19.22
CA ILE A 35 9.85 -1.25 20.21
C ILE A 35 10.92 -2.01 20.99
N ASN A 36 12.01 -2.42 20.34
CA ASN A 36 13.06 -3.24 20.95
C ASN A 36 14.37 -2.49 21.23
N THR A 37 14.38 -1.16 21.16
CA THR A 37 15.54 -0.35 21.55
C THR A 37 15.35 0.22 22.96
N PRO A 38 16.10 -0.26 23.97
CA PRO A 38 16.06 0.29 25.32
C PRO A 38 16.72 1.68 25.38
N GLU A 39 16.43 2.44 26.44
CA GLU A 39 16.94 3.81 26.59
C GLU A 39 18.48 3.87 26.60
N GLU A 40 19.13 2.89 27.24
CA GLU A 40 20.60 2.81 27.29
C GLU A 40 21.28 2.61 25.93
N ASP A 41 20.54 2.16 24.91
CA ASP A 41 21.07 1.92 23.56
C ASP A 41 20.78 3.08 22.60
N LEU A 42 20.13 4.16 23.06
CA LEU A 42 19.73 5.28 22.19
C LEU A 42 20.93 6.07 21.64
N ASP A 43 22.11 5.97 22.24
CA ASP A 43 23.34 6.60 21.75
C ASP A 43 24.08 5.76 20.67
N GLU A 44 23.55 4.59 20.32
CA GLU A 44 24.08 3.78 19.23
C GLU A 44 23.57 4.29 17.87
N GLY A 45 24.34 5.15 17.21
CA GLY A 45 23.95 5.78 15.93
C GLY A 45 23.48 4.82 14.83
N SER A 46 23.96 3.57 14.81
CA SER A 46 23.53 2.53 13.85
C SER A 46 22.07 2.07 14.03
N ARG A 47 21.44 2.39 15.16
CA ARG A 47 20.01 2.12 15.42
C ARG A 47 19.11 3.21 14.87
N TRP A 48 19.68 4.31 14.41
CA TRP A 48 18.96 5.42 13.83
C TRP A 48 19.07 5.39 12.32
N ARG A 49 18.03 5.88 11.67
CA ARG A 49 18.00 6.12 10.24
C ARG A 49 17.33 7.46 9.98
N SER A 50 17.54 7.99 8.79
CA SER A 50 16.73 9.09 8.29
C SER A 50 15.26 8.64 8.15
N ALA A 51 14.34 9.54 8.48
CA ALA A 51 12.94 9.40 8.12
C ALA A 51 12.78 9.31 6.59
N HIS A 52 11.69 8.70 6.13
CA HIS A 52 11.39 8.61 4.69
C HIS A 52 10.90 9.95 4.11
N ILE A 53 10.43 10.87 4.96
CA ILE A 53 9.91 12.18 4.56
C ILE A 53 10.76 13.29 5.19
N ASP A 54 11.11 14.28 4.38
CA ASP A 54 11.71 15.53 4.84
C ASP A 54 10.79 16.23 5.84
N LEU A 55 11.36 16.85 6.88
CA LEU A 55 10.60 17.48 7.99
C LEU A 55 9.80 16.49 8.88
N GLY A 56 9.85 15.19 8.59
CA GLY A 56 9.22 14.13 9.38
C GLY A 56 7.70 14.01 9.20
N ALA A 57 7.14 12.96 9.79
CA ALA A 57 5.70 12.66 9.77
C ALA A 57 5.15 12.61 11.21
N PRO A 58 4.84 13.76 11.84
CA PRO A 58 4.34 13.79 13.21
C PRO A 58 3.01 13.03 13.31
N ASN A 59 2.86 12.25 14.39
CA ASN A 59 1.71 11.36 14.64
C ASN A 59 1.55 10.22 13.61
N ALA A 60 2.62 9.90 12.86
CA ALA A 60 2.67 8.76 11.95
C ALA A 60 3.89 7.89 12.25
N ALA A 61 3.77 6.59 11.98
CA ALA A 61 4.93 5.71 11.93
C ALA A 61 5.73 6.01 10.65
N ASP A 62 7.06 5.95 10.72
CA ASP A 62 7.91 6.13 9.55
C ASP A 62 8.12 4.81 8.78
N ASP A 63 7.06 4.01 8.70
CA ASP A 63 7.01 2.74 7.97
C ASP A 63 6.21 2.92 6.68
N TRP A 64 6.57 2.16 5.64
CA TRP A 64 5.82 2.15 4.38
C TRP A 64 4.36 1.74 4.60
N SER A 65 3.48 2.74 4.62
CA SER A 65 2.07 2.64 4.97
C SER A 65 1.24 3.56 4.08
N TYR A 66 -0.09 3.45 4.18
CA TYR A 66 -1.00 4.36 3.48
C TYR A 66 -0.76 5.83 3.89
N ASP A 67 -0.64 6.11 5.20
CA ASP A 67 -0.41 7.47 5.72
C ASP A 67 0.94 8.05 5.27
N LEU A 68 2.01 7.24 5.25
CA LEU A 68 3.30 7.70 4.73
C LEU A 68 3.21 7.97 3.21
N TRP A 69 2.49 7.13 2.47
CA TRP A 69 2.31 7.28 1.02
C TRP A 69 1.52 8.54 0.66
N THR A 70 0.45 8.89 1.39
CA THR A 70 -0.31 10.13 1.14
C THR A 70 0.54 11.37 1.40
N ARG A 71 1.35 11.36 2.47
CA ARG A 71 2.27 12.46 2.80
C ARG A 71 3.42 12.62 1.82
N LEU A 72 3.97 11.52 1.30
CA LEU A 72 4.95 11.57 0.22
C LEU A 72 4.36 12.14 -1.07
N SER A 73 3.11 11.80 -1.36
CA SER A 73 2.45 12.17 -2.61
C SER A 73 1.89 13.59 -2.62
N LEU A 74 1.35 14.06 -1.49
CA LEU A 74 0.65 15.35 -1.37
C LEU A 74 1.40 16.37 -0.48
N GLY A 75 2.45 15.95 0.21
CA GLY A 75 3.12 16.72 1.24
C GLY A 75 2.57 16.46 2.64
N PRO A 76 3.29 16.91 3.69
CA PRO A 76 3.03 16.51 5.07
C PRO A 76 1.71 17.02 5.65
N LEU A 77 1.17 18.14 5.13
CA LEU A 77 -0.10 18.72 5.59
C LEU A 77 -1.29 18.13 4.84
N ASP A 78 -1.31 18.23 3.50
CA ASP A 78 -2.43 17.75 2.69
C ASP A 78 -2.56 16.21 2.75
N GLY A 79 -1.43 15.49 2.81
CA GLY A 79 -1.41 14.04 2.98
C GLY A 79 -1.87 13.56 4.36
N ALA A 80 -2.00 14.47 5.34
CA ALA A 80 -2.54 14.20 6.67
C ALA A 80 -4.01 14.64 6.81
N ASP A 81 -4.55 15.40 5.85
CA ASP A 81 -5.92 15.88 5.90
C ASP A 81 -6.86 14.79 5.36
N PRO A 82 -7.74 14.19 6.20
CA PRO A 82 -8.64 13.13 5.76
C PRO A 82 -9.68 13.60 4.72
N LEU A 83 -9.95 14.91 4.61
CA LEU A 83 -10.84 15.47 3.59
C LEU A 83 -10.19 15.52 2.20
N ILE A 84 -8.86 15.45 2.14
CA ILE A 84 -8.07 15.48 0.90
C ILE A 84 -7.54 14.08 0.56
N SER A 85 -7.07 13.36 1.57
CA SER A 85 -6.28 12.13 1.43
C SER A 85 -6.95 10.90 2.05
N GLY A 86 -8.20 10.97 2.48
CA GLY A 86 -8.92 9.83 3.07
C GLY A 86 -8.94 8.59 2.15
N PRO A 87 -8.86 7.37 2.71
CA PRO A 87 -8.74 6.12 1.95
C PRO A 87 -9.93 5.86 1.03
N ASP A 88 -11.14 6.27 1.44
CA ASP A 88 -12.38 6.06 0.69
C ASP A 88 -12.65 7.14 -0.37
N LEU A 89 -11.83 8.20 -0.44
CA LEU A 89 -12.02 9.25 -1.41
C LEU A 89 -11.77 8.71 -2.83
N ILE A 90 -12.78 8.81 -3.68
CA ILE A 90 -12.75 8.34 -5.07
C ILE A 90 -12.18 9.45 -5.96
N THR A 91 -10.88 9.69 -5.85
CA THR A 91 -10.16 10.68 -6.66
C THR A 91 -9.41 10.04 -7.84
N GLY A 92 -9.32 8.71 -7.86
CA GLY A 92 -8.52 7.97 -8.81
C GLY A 92 -9.17 7.78 -10.18
N PRO A 93 -8.35 7.46 -11.20
CA PRO A 93 -8.82 6.98 -12.50
C PRO A 93 -9.81 5.81 -12.35
N SER A 94 -10.78 5.70 -13.27
CA SER A 94 -11.81 4.65 -13.24
C SER A 94 -12.66 4.57 -11.98
N GLY A 95 -12.69 5.61 -11.15
CA GLY A 95 -13.47 5.59 -9.92
C GLY A 95 -12.85 4.72 -8.82
N LEU A 96 -11.53 4.55 -8.82
CA LEU A 96 -10.81 3.96 -7.70
C LEU A 96 -10.71 4.91 -6.51
N SER A 97 -10.83 4.35 -5.31
CA SER A 97 -10.50 5.07 -4.08
C SER A 97 -8.98 5.23 -3.92
N ASN A 98 -8.56 6.18 -3.07
CA ASN A 98 -7.15 6.35 -2.74
C ASN A 98 -6.53 5.07 -2.16
N PHE A 99 -7.27 4.33 -1.33
CA PHE A 99 -6.80 3.05 -0.80
C PHE A 99 -6.61 2.01 -1.90
N MET A 100 -7.51 1.95 -2.89
CA MET A 100 -7.35 1.05 -4.03
C MET A 100 -6.15 1.41 -4.91
N LEU A 101 -5.83 2.71 -5.07
CA LEU A 101 -4.62 3.16 -5.76
C LEU A 101 -3.36 2.73 -5.00
N TYR A 102 -3.32 3.03 -3.70
CA TYR A 102 -2.24 2.62 -2.82
C TYR A 102 -2.04 1.11 -2.87
N ALA A 103 -3.09 0.32 -2.66
CA ALA A 103 -3.03 -1.13 -2.62
C ALA A 103 -2.52 -1.72 -3.94
N GLN A 104 -2.93 -1.17 -5.08
CA GLN A 104 -2.50 -1.65 -6.39
C GLN A 104 -1.13 -1.11 -6.85
N GLY A 105 -0.49 -0.26 -6.04
CA GLY A 105 0.84 0.28 -6.32
C GLY A 105 0.85 1.44 -7.32
N PHE A 106 -0.28 2.12 -7.48
CA PHE A 106 -0.39 3.31 -8.35
C PHE A 106 -0.20 4.59 -7.55
N ASP A 107 0.35 5.61 -8.20
CA ASP A 107 0.51 6.94 -7.60
C ASP A 107 -0.79 7.73 -7.62
N LEU A 108 -0.92 8.70 -6.70
CA LEU A 108 -2.01 9.67 -6.72
C LEU A 108 -1.88 10.54 -7.99
N GLY A 109 -2.83 10.43 -8.92
CA GLY A 109 -2.85 11.24 -10.14
C GLY A 109 -3.23 10.48 -11.41
N ALA A 110 -2.75 10.98 -12.56
CA ALA A 110 -3.11 10.55 -13.91
C ALA A 110 -2.51 9.20 -14.33
N THR A 111 -2.82 8.15 -13.57
CA THR A 111 -2.61 6.78 -14.05
C THR A 111 -3.67 6.46 -15.10
N SER A 112 -3.32 5.84 -16.22
CA SER A 112 -4.32 5.43 -17.18
C SER A 112 -5.12 4.24 -16.62
N ALA A 113 -6.43 4.42 -16.57
CA ALA A 113 -7.44 3.48 -16.08
C ALA A 113 -7.36 2.05 -16.66
N ASP A 114 -6.85 1.93 -17.89
CA ASP A 114 -6.73 0.70 -18.67
C ASP A 114 -5.58 -0.20 -18.23
N GLN A 115 -4.70 0.26 -17.34
CA GLN A 115 -3.58 -0.53 -16.82
C GLN A 115 -3.86 -1.25 -15.48
N LEU A 116 -5.03 -1.02 -14.88
CA LEU A 116 -5.26 -1.36 -13.47
C LEU A 116 -5.78 -2.80 -13.30
N ASN A 117 -6.79 -3.16 -14.10
CA ASN A 117 -7.46 -4.45 -14.04
C ASN A 117 -7.83 -4.92 -15.45
N ILE A 118 -7.33 -6.08 -15.85
CA ILE A 118 -7.58 -6.65 -17.17
C ILE A 118 -8.51 -7.85 -17.02
N VAL A 119 -9.66 -7.81 -17.69
CA VAL A 119 -10.62 -8.91 -17.74
C VAL A 119 -10.53 -9.59 -19.10
N GLU A 120 -10.32 -10.90 -19.09
CA GLU A 120 -10.12 -11.70 -20.30
C GLU A 120 -10.92 -13.01 -20.25
N ILE A 121 -11.01 -13.67 -21.41
CA ILE A 121 -11.54 -15.03 -21.53
C ILE A 121 -10.37 -15.97 -21.84
N GLN A 122 -10.12 -16.90 -20.93
CA GLN A 122 -9.16 -17.98 -21.13
C GLN A 122 -9.87 -19.22 -21.68
N ASN A 123 -9.46 -19.70 -22.84
CA ASN A 123 -9.94 -20.97 -23.39
C ASN A 123 -9.05 -22.11 -22.92
N LEU A 124 -9.65 -23.13 -22.29
CA LEU A 124 -9.01 -24.37 -21.87
C LEU A 124 -9.83 -25.54 -22.38
N ASP A 125 -9.20 -26.39 -23.19
CA ASP A 125 -9.86 -27.49 -23.88
C ASP A 125 -11.11 -27.01 -24.65
N GLU A 126 -12.29 -27.51 -24.30
CA GLU A 126 -13.59 -27.15 -24.92
C GLU A 126 -14.37 -26.10 -24.11
N SER A 127 -13.75 -25.48 -23.10
CA SER A 127 -14.40 -24.54 -22.18
C SER A 127 -13.71 -23.19 -22.12
N SER A 128 -14.50 -22.13 -21.97
CA SER A 128 -14.02 -20.75 -21.78
C SER A 128 -14.23 -20.33 -20.34
N TYR A 129 -13.27 -19.63 -19.75
CA TYR A 129 -13.30 -19.18 -18.35
C TYR A 129 -12.99 -17.70 -18.26
N LEU A 130 -13.65 -17.02 -17.31
CA LEU A 130 -13.40 -15.61 -17.03
C LEU A 130 -12.12 -15.48 -16.18
N THR A 131 -11.20 -14.61 -16.61
CA THR A 131 -9.98 -14.29 -15.87
C THR A 131 -9.92 -12.81 -15.51
N LEU A 132 -9.28 -12.51 -14.38
CA LEU A 132 -8.96 -11.16 -13.93
C LEU A 132 -7.47 -11.09 -13.62
N THR A 133 -6.79 -10.13 -14.21
CA THR A 133 -5.40 -9.79 -13.89
C THR A 133 -5.38 -8.43 -13.19
N TYR A 134 -4.75 -8.38 -12.02
CA TYR A 134 -4.63 -7.17 -11.20
C TYR A 134 -3.25 -7.09 -10.54
N GLN A 135 -2.83 -5.88 -10.18
CA GLN A 135 -1.55 -5.63 -9.49
C GLN A 135 -1.79 -5.27 -8.03
N LEU A 136 -0.86 -5.64 -7.14
CA LEU A 136 -0.86 -5.22 -5.74
C LEU A 136 0.55 -4.85 -5.28
N ARG A 137 0.67 -3.98 -4.28
CA ARG A 137 1.92 -3.87 -3.51
C ARG A 137 2.21 -5.22 -2.84
N SER A 138 3.48 -5.60 -2.85
CA SER A 138 3.97 -6.86 -2.27
C SER A 138 3.80 -6.93 -0.75
N GLN A 139 3.75 -5.78 -0.08
CA GLN A 139 3.55 -5.62 1.35
C GLN A 139 2.28 -4.79 1.61
N LEU A 140 1.22 -5.46 2.05
CA LEU A 140 -0.05 -4.85 2.45
C LEU A 140 -0.52 -5.50 3.77
N PRO A 141 0.17 -5.24 4.90
CA PRO A 141 -0.06 -5.99 6.14
C PRO A 141 -1.45 -5.81 6.74
N LEU A 142 -2.13 -4.69 6.40
CA LEU A 142 -3.48 -4.38 6.86
C LEU A 142 -4.55 -4.71 5.82
N ALA A 143 -4.20 -5.06 4.57
CA ALA A 143 -5.21 -5.27 3.55
C ALA A 143 -5.67 -6.74 3.45
N THR A 144 -6.98 -6.96 3.42
CA THR A 144 -7.60 -8.21 2.99
C THR A 144 -7.94 -8.14 1.50
N ILE A 145 -7.40 -9.07 0.72
CA ILE A 145 -7.59 -9.14 -0.74
C ILE A 145 -8.39 -10.40 -1.08
N THR A 146 -9.55 -10.23 -1.70
CA THR A 146 -10.38 -11.35 -2.16
C THR A 146 -10.82 -11.13 -3.59
N ALA A 147 -10.42 -12.02 -4.49
CA ALA A 147 -11.02 -12.08 -5.82
C ALA A 147 -12.31 -12.89 -5.78
N GLU A 148 -13.37 -12.36 -6.40
CA GLU A 148 -14.73 -12.87 -6.28
C GLU A 148 -15.43 -12.89 -7.63
N VAL A 149 -16.35 -13.84 -7.79
CA VAL A 149 -17.21 -13.98 -8.97
C VAL A 149 -18.67 -13.93 -8.58
N SER A 150 -19.52 -13.49 -9.52
CA SER A 150 -20.96 -13.33 -9.35
C SER A 150 -21.72 -13.61 -10.63
N ASP A 151 -22.96 -14.07 -10.50
CA ASP A 151 -23.92 -14.23 -11.61
C ASP A 151 -24.88 -13.03 -11.73
N ASP A 152 -24.98 -12.18 -10.71
CA ASP A 152 -26.04 -11.16 -10.59
C ASP A 152 -25.57 -9.79 -10.07
N LEU A 153 -24.27 -9.60 -9.86
CA LEU A 153 -23.63 -8.42 -9.24
C LEU A 153 -24.01 -8.17 -7.77
N GLN A 154 -24.83 -9.01 -7.15
CA GLN A 154 -25.31 -8.87 -5.78
C GLN A 154 -24.66 -9.91 -4.86
N ASN A 155 -24.68 -11.17 -5.28
CA ASN A 155 -24.14 -12.30 -4.55
C ASN A 155 -22.74 -12.62 -5.07
N TRP A 156 -21.74 -12.46 -4.22
CA TRP A 156 -20.33 -12.64 -4.55
C TRP A 156 -19.75 -13.83 -3.80
N SER A 157 -18.88 -14.60 -4.48
CA SER A 157 -18.23 -15.76 -3.89
C SER A 157 -16.75 -15.83 -4.32
N PRO A 158 -15.83 -16.28 -3.44
CA PRO A 158 -14.41 -16.36 -3.74
C PRO A 158 -14.05 -17.60 -4.57
N ASN A 159 -14.89 -17.96 -5.54
CA ASN A 159 -14.78 -19.19 -6.34
C ASN A 159 -13.82 -19.02 -7.52
N VAL A 160 -12.59 -18.61 -7.22
CA VAL A 160 -11.51 -18.41 -8.18
C VAL A 160 -10.29 -19.26 -7.84
N VAL A 161 -9.44 -19.49 -8.83
CA VAL A 161 -8.10 -20.08 -8.68
C VAL A 161 -7.04 -19.11 -9.16
N VAL A 162 -5.91 -19.05 -8.46
CA VAL A 162 -4.74 -18.29 -8.92
C VAL A 162 -4.08 -19.05 -10.06
N VAL A 163 -3.98 -18.41 -11.23
CA VAL A 163 -3.35 -18.96 -12.43
C VAL A 163 -1.90 -18.52 -12.54
N SER A 164 -1.60 -17.27 -12.16
CA SER A 164 -0.25 -16.73 -12.16
C SER A 164 -0.06 -15.75 -11.00
N ARG A 165 1.19 -15.66 -10.54
CA ARG A 165 1.66 -14.64 -9.61
C ARG A 165 3.09 -14.30 -9.99
N GLN A 166 3.33 -13.07 -10.40
CA GLN A 166 4.62 -12.59 -10.87
C GLN A 166 5.04 -11.36 -10.06
N ASP A 167 6.25 -11.42 -9.49
CA ASP A 167 6.89 -10.26 -8.89
C ASP A 167 7.42 -9.33 -10.00
N ASN A 168 7.13 -8.04 -9.90
CA ASN A 168 7.53 -7.03 -10.87
C ASN A 168 8.92 -6.44 -10.57
N ASN A 169 9.53 -6.81 -9.43
CA ASN A 169 10.81 -6.30 -8.93
C ASN A 169 10.82 -4.78 -8.66
N ASP A 170 9.64 -4.19 -8.49
CA ASP A 170 9.41 -2.78 -8.15
C ASP A 170 8.62 -2.61 -6.84
N GLY A 171 8.49 -3.69 -6.08
CA GLY A 171 7.67 -3.73 -4.86
C GLY A 171 6.20 -4.05 -5.13
N THR A 172 5.81 -4.35 -6.36
CA THR A 172 4.46 -4.83 -6.74
C THR A 172 4.48 -6.28 -7.25
N VAL A 173 3.29 -6.90 -7.23
CA VAL A 173 3.04 -8.24 -7.73
C VAL A 173 1.82 -8.21 -8.65
N THR A 174 1.95 -8.80 -9.83
CA THR A 174 0.84 -9.03 -10.76
C THR A 174 0.27 -10.42 -10.53
N ILE A 175 -1.05 -10.50 -10.36
CA ILE A 175 -1.79 -11.73 -10.07
C ILE A 175 -2.86 -11.92 -11.13
N THR A 176 -2.91 -13.10 -11.75
CA THR A 176 -4.04 -13.52 -12.58
C THR A 176 -4.82 -14.59 -11.85
N VAL A 177 -6.11 -14.35 -11.67
CA VAL A 177 -7.09 -15.31 -11.15
C VAL A 177 -8.06 -15.71 -12.24
N ARG A 178 -8.66 -16.89 -12.08
CA ARG A 178 -9.66 -17.43 -12.98
C ARG A 178 -10.84 -17.97 -12.22
N ASP A 179 -12.03 -17.77 -12.76
CA ASP A 179 -13.23 -18.45 -12.31
C ASP A 179 -13.06 -19.98 -12.34
N THR A 180 -13.65 -20.65 -11.36
CA THR A 180 -13.73 -22.11 -11.32
C THR A 180 -14.81 -22.67 -12.24
N GLN A 181 -15.80 -21.84 -12.63
CA GLN A 181 -16.88 -22.21 -13.53
C GLN A 181 -16.61 -21.69 -14.95
N PRO A 182 -16.92 -22.48 -16.00
CA PRO A 182 -16.83 -22.00 -17.37
C PRO A 182 -17.94 -20.99 -17.66
N THR A 183 -17.66 -20.01 -18.52
CA THR A 183 -18.66 -19.10 -19.05
C THR A 183 -19.60 -19.84 -20.00
N LEU A 184 -20.91 -19.66 -19.84
CA LEU A 184 -21.92 -20.27 -20.69
C LEU A 184 -22.62 -19.22 -21.55
N SER A 185 -22.90 -19.57 -22.81
CA SER A 185 -23.61 -18.67 -23.73
C SER A 185 -24.98 -18.27 -23.16
N GLY A 186 -25.24 -16.97 -23.08
CA GLY A 186 -26.50 -16.42 -22.57
C GLY A 186 -26.58 -16.30 -21.04
N GLN A 187 -25.53 -16.68 -20.30
CA GLN A 187 -25.42 -16.40 -18.87
C GLN A 187 -24.49 -15.21 -18.64
N GLN A 188 -24.85 -14.37 -17.67
CA GLN A 188 -23.99 -13.28 -17.20
C GLN A 188 -23.03 -13.82 -16.17
N ARG A 189 -21.78 -13.38 -16.24
CA ARG A 189 -20.74 -13.72 -15.26
C ARG A 189 -19.85 -12.52 -15.04
N TYR A 190 -19.57 -12.24 -13.78
CA TYR A 190 -18.81 -11.07 -13.34
C TYR A 190 -17.65 -11.52 -12.46
N ILE A 191 -16.54 -10.82 -12.53
CA ILE A 191 -15.37 -11.03 -11.69
C ILE A 191 -14.90 -9.68 -11.14
N ARG A 192 -14.43 -9.64 -9.90
CA ARG A 192 -13.84 -8.47 -9.27
C ARG A 192 -12.71 -8.87 -8.33
N VAL A 193 -11.89 -7.89 -7.97
CA VAL A 193 -11.05 -7.95 -6.77
C VAL A 193 -11.62 -6.99 -5.73
N ARG A 194 -11.81 -7.49 -4.51
CA ARG A 194 -12.19 -6.72 -3.32
C ARG A 194 -10.95 -6.52 -2.48
N ILE A 195 -10.68 -5.26 -2.12
CA ILE A 195 -9.53 -4.83 -1.31
C ILE A 195 -10.11 -4.07 -0.13
N GLU A 196 -9.88 -4.57 1.07
CA GLU A 196 -10.40 -4.03 2.34
C GLU A 196 -9.23 -3.79 3.30
N GLU A 197 -9.30 -2.74 4.12
CA GLU A 197 -8.38 -2.47 5.24
C GLU A 197 -8.84 -3.17 6.53
#